data_AF-F2SAK3-F1
#
_entry.id   AF-F2SAK3-F1
#
_cell.length_a   1.000
_cell.length_b   1.000
_cell.length_c   1.000
_cell.angle_alpha   90.00
_cell.angle_beta   90.00
_cell.angle_gamma   90.00
#
_symmetry.space_group_name_H-M   'P 1'
#
loop_
_entity.id
_entity.type
_entity.pdbx_description
1 polymer ?
#
loop_
_entity_poly.entity_id
_entity_poly.type
_entity_poly.pdbx_seq_one_letter_code
_entity_poly.pdbx_strand_id
1 'polypeptide(L)'
;MMTSVGGYSVLPVLLPNGSSREESEVTHCLYVQAHAPRQPDADSGRSLFVVNVPVTSTETHFRHLFGTQIGSGRVERVQFQHDEASRRPGPKESSTNTEVTMNKKRKRGEEESAEEYVSRLSTIKLPGAWDRPLRPSGSHAVVTFVDRPSMEASLKAINKRKKSSKKTTIIWGHNLEEETAEDNGNNNNNNKSSKKGLCPLGSARYNRHAQLRYPSRSELLKSVNEYMSVLSKLEEAREQEARRRGNVVDEDGFITVTRGPKRAVDAGREEEMHELVARQREKSKGLEDFYRFQMREKRKERQGELLRRFEEDKRRVEEMKRRRGRVIPEE
;
A
#
# COMPACT_ATOMS: atom_id res chain seq x y z
N MET A 1 -39.75 1.68 28.83
CA MET A 1 -38.32 1.80 28.45
C MET A 1 -37.94 3.27 28.38
N MET A 2 -36.74 3.64 28.83
CA MET A 2 -36.23 5.01 28.75
C MET A 2 -36.22 5.49 27.29
N THR A 3 -36.73 6.70 27.05
CA THR A 3 -36.99 7.26 25.72
C THR A 3 -35.84 8.06 25.15
N SER A 4 -34.93 8.53 26.01
CA SER A 4 -33.70 9.23 25.66
C SER A 4 -32.68 9.12 26.79
N VAL A 5 -31.41 9.03 26.43
CA VAL A 5 -30.29 9.00 27.39
C VAL A 5 -29.23 9.97 26.89
N GLY A 6 -28.89 11.01 27.67
CA GLY A 6 -27.80 11.94 27.32
C GLY A 6 -27.91 12.63 25.95
N GLY A 7 -29.13 12.92 25.47
CA GLY A 7 -29.36 13.50 24.14
C GLY A 7 -29.51 12.46 23.00
N TYR A 8 -29.28 11.19 23.29
CA TYR A 8 -29.50 10.10 22.34
C TYR A 8 -30.95 9.62 22.37
N SER A 9 -31.47 9.28 21.19
CA SER A 9 -32.72 8.57 21.02
C SER A 9 -32.50 7.08 21.08
N VAL A 10 -33.21 6.40 21.97
CA VAL A 10 -33.14 4.94 22.12
C VAL A 10 -34.00 4.28 21.05
N LEU A 11 -33.40 3.40 20.25
CA LEU A 11 -34.06 2.60 19.23
C LEU A 11 -33.89 1.10 19.58
N PRO A 12 -34.91 0.46 20.18
CA PRO A 12 -34.89 -0.97 20.41
C PRO A 12 -35.07 -1.72 19.09
N VAL A 13 -34.19 -2.67 18.84
CA VAL A 13 -34.22 -3.58 17.68
C VAL A 13 -34.17 -5.02 18.20
N LEU A 14 -34.96 -5.91 17.62
CA LEU A 14 -34.86 -7.33 17.92
C LEU A 14 -33.75 -7.95 17.09
N LEU A 15 -32.94 -8.80 17.71
CA LEU A 15 -32.02 -9.66 16.98
C LEU A 15 -32.76 -10.93 16.53
N PRO A 16 -32.50 -11.43 15.31
CA PRO A 16 -33.13 -12.66 14.83
C PRO A 16 -32.70 -13.83 15.72
N ASN A 17 -33.66 -14.68 16.08
CA ASN A 17 -33.41 -15.83 16.94
C ASN A 17 -32.65 -16.91 16.17
N GLY A 18 -31.61 -17.47 16.80
CA GLY A 18 -30.96 -18.69 16.30
C GLY A 18 -31.78 -19.92 16.67
N SER A 19 -31.73 -20.97 15.85
CA SER A 19 -32.46 -22.25 16.03
C SER A 19 -32.12 -23.05 17.31
N SER A 20 -31.21 -22.54 18.16
CA SER A 20 -30.64 -23.27 19.29
C SER A 20 -31.22 -22.93 20.66
N ARG A 21 -32.03 -21.86 20.76
CA ARG A 21 -32.61 -21.44 22.05
C ARG A 21 -34.07 -21.11 21.87
N GLU A 22 -34.91 -21.87 22.57
CA GLU A 22 -36.33 -21.61 22.71
C GLU A 22 -36.53 -20.18 23.27
N GLU A 23 -37.16 -19.34 22.44
CA GLU A 23 -38.13 -18.32 22.83
C GLU A 23 -37.73 -17.28 23.89
N SER A 24 -36.73 -16.45 23.57
CA SER A 24 -36.69 -15.10 24.15
C SER A 24 -36.19 -14.12 23.10
N GLU A 25 -37.08 -13.25 22.63
CA GLU A 25 -36.74 -12.16 21.72
C GLU A 25 -35.69 -11.25 22.38
N VAL A 26 -34.43 -11.33 21.93
CA VAL A 26 -33.36 -10.49 22.46
C VAL A 26 -33.50 -9.10 21.87
N THR A 27 -33.87 -8.15 22.73
CA THR A 27 -33.91 -6.73 22.37
C THR A 27 -32.54 -6.09 22.55
N HIS A 28 -31.98 -5.58 21.46
CA HIS A 28 -30.76 -4.79 21.44
C HIS A 28 -31.10 -3.31 21.27
N CYS A 29 -30.50 -2.43 22.07
CA CYS A 29 -30.83 -1.00 22.04
C CYS A 29 -29.74 -0.20 21.32
N LEU A 30 -30.11 0.48 20.23
CA LEU A 30 -29.25 1.44 19.55
C LEU A 30 -29.48 2.84 20.12
N TYR A 31 -28.41 3.63 20.19
CA TYR A 31 -28.49 5.03 20.63
C TYR A 31 -28.18 5.93 19.44
N VAL A 32 -29.16 6.73 19.02
CA VAL A 32 -29.10 7.52 17.79
C VAL A 32 -29.16 9.01 18.09
N GLN A 33 -28.24 9.78 17.52
CA GLN A 33 -28.19 11.24 17.62
C GLN A 33 -27.82 11.85 16.26
N ALA A 34 -28.18 13.12 16.03
CA ALA A 34 -27.64 13.87 14.90
C ALA A 34 -26.11 13.97 15.01
N HIS A 35 -25.38 13.73 13.92
CA HIS A 35 -23.93 13.80 13.94
C HIS A 35 -23.47 15.26 13.99
N ALA A 36 -22.80 15.64 15.07
CA ALA A 36 -22.26 16.98 15.27
C ALA A 36 -20.80 16.88 15.75
N PRO A 37 -19.84 16.59 14.84
CA PRO A 37 -18.43 16.54 15.18
C PRO A 37 -17.91 17.93 15.57
N ARG A 38 -16.80 17.98 16.32
CA ARG A 38 -16.17 19.24 16.77
C ARG A 38 -15.81 20.17 15.60
N GLN A 39 -15.42 19.58 14.47
CA GLN A 39 -15.23 20.29 13.21
C GLN A 39 -16.27 19.77 12.21
N PRO A 40 -17.20 20.61 11.74
CA PRO A 40 -18.25 20.17 10.85
C PRO A 40 -17.67 19.84 9.47
N ASP A 41 -17.77 18.57 9.09
CA ASP A 41 -17.56 18.11 7.70
C ASP A 41 -18.80 18.40 6.83
N ALA A 42 -18.65 18.41 5.51
CA ALA A 42 -19.72 18.66 4.54
C ALA A 42 -20.94 17.73 4.75
N ASP A 43 -20.70 16.51 5.22
CA ASP A 43 -21.74 15.50 5.47
C ASP A 43 -22.38 15.58 6.87
N SER A 44 -21.87 16.42 7.77
CA SER A 44 -22.35 16.52 9.16
C SER A 44 -23.84 16.89 9.21
N GLY A 45 -24.29 17.78 8.32
CA GLY A 45 -25.68 18.23 8.27
C GLY A 45 -26.69 17.17 7.83
N ARG A 46 -26.25 16.04 7.28
CA ARG A 46 -27.10 14.94 6.78
C ARG A 46 -26.73 13.58 7.35
N SER A 47 -25.99 13.54 8.47
CA SER A 47 -25.54 12.29 9.07
C SER A 47 -26.06 12.08 10.50
N LEU A 48 -26.19 10.81 10.88
CA LEU A 48 -26.55 10.36 12.22
C LEU A 48 -25.38 9.63 12.85
N PHE A 49 -25.15 9.90 14.13
CA PHE A 49 -24.24 9.15 14.98
C PHE A 49 -25.02 8.07 15.72
N VAL A 50 -24.65 6.80 15.50
CA VAL A 50 -25.28 5.62 16.09
C VAL A 50 -24.29 4.89 16.96
N VAL A 51 -24.64 4.64 18.22
CA VAL A 51 -23.81 3.95 19.21
C VAL A 51 -24.44 2.61 19.56
N ASN A 52 -23.60 1.68 20.02
CA ASN A 52 -23.96 0.31 20.36
C ASN A 52 -24.45 -0.45 19.13
N VAL A 53 -23.70 -0.39 18.04
CA VAL A 53 -24.04 -1.07 16.80
C VAL A 53 -23.85 -2.59 16.93
N PRO A 54 -24.79 -3.44 16.48
CA PRO A 54 -24.65 -4.90 16.56
C PRO A 54 -23.38 -5.39 15.86
N VAL A 55 -22.77 -6.44 16.39
CA VAL A 55 -21.51 -7.01 15.89
C VAL A 55 -21.58 -7.48 14.43
N THR A 56 -22.78 -7.77 13.94
CA THR A 56 -23.05 -8.28 12.59
C THR A 56 -23.34 -7.18 11.58
N SER A 57 -23.29 -5.91 12.01
CA SER A 57 -23.79 -4.79 11.22
C SER A 57 -22.95 -4.50 9.98
N THR A 58 -23.67 -4.25 8.89
CA THR A 58 -23.16 -3.88 7.57
C THR A 58 -23.97 -2.70 7.06
N GLU A 59 -23.48 -2.04 6.01
CA GLU A 59 -24.18 -0.94 5.37
C GLU A 59 -25.59 -1.32 4.89
N THR A 60 -25.77 -2.54 4.38
CA THR A 60 -27.05 -3.11 3.96
C THR A 60 -28.06 -3.21 5.10
N HIS A 61 -27.63 -3.52 6.32
CA HIS A 61 -28.51 -3.53 7.50
C HIS A 61 -29.09 -2.14 7.78
N PHE A 62 -28.27 -1.09 7.70
CA PHE A 62 -28.73 0.29 7.90
C PHE A 62 -29.61 0.78 6.75
N ARG A 63 -29.28 0.44 5.50
CA ARG A 63 -30.15 0.71 4.34
C ARG A 63 -31.53 0.07 4.52
N HIS A 64 -31.57 -1.18 4.98
CA HIS A 64 -32.82 -1.88 5.26
C HIS A 64 -33.59 -1.27 6.44
N LEU A 65 -32.90 -0.93 7.53
CA LEU A 65 -33.49 -0.31 8.71
C LEU A 65 -34.17 1.02 8.34
N PHE A 66 -33.43 1.97 7.76
CA PHE A 66 -33.95 3.31 7.47
C PHE A 66 -34.86 3.36 6.24
N GLY A 67 -34.58 2.51 5.24
CA GLY A 67 -35.34 2.47 3.98
C GLY A 67 -36.62 1.64 4.07
N THR A 68 -36.57 0.44 4.63
CA THR A 68 -37.70 -0.51 4.61
C THR A 68 -38.49 -0.49 5.92
N GLN A 69 -37.82 -0.57 7.07
CA GLN A 69 -38.52 -0.76 8.36
C GLN A 69 -38.99 0.55 8.99
N ILE A 70 -38.16 1.58 8.95
CA ILE A 70 -38.52 2.92 9.42
C ILE A 70 -39.22 3.69 8.28
N GLY A 71 -38.83 3.46 7.04
CA GLY A 71 -39.52 3.96 5.84
C GLY A 71 -39.39 5.46 5.62
N SER A 72 -38.35 6.10 6.16
CA SER A 72 -38.27 7.57 6.23
C SER A 72 -36.93 8.16 5.78
N GLY A 73 -35.98 7.37 5.30
CA GLY A 73 -34.74 7.91 4.76
C GLY A 73 -33.96 6.95 3.88
N ARG A 74 -33.25 7.53 2.90
CA ARG A 74 -32.33 6.80 2.02
C ARG A 74 -30.90 6.99 2.49
N VAL A 75 -30.23 5.89 2.82
CA VAL A 75 -28.83 5.90 3.28
C VAL A 75 -27.91 5.85 2.06
N GLU A 76 -26.98 6.80 2.00
CA GLU A 76 -25.92 6.84 0.98
C GLU A 76 -24.78 5.91 1.39
N ARG A 77 -24.19 6.19 2.55
CA ARG A 77 -23.02 5.47 3.07
C ARG A 77 -23.06 5.31 4.58
N VAL A 78 -22.38 4.27 5.09
CA VAL A 78 -22.18 4.06 6.53
C VAL A 78 -20.70 3.86 6.81
N GLN A 79 -20.15 4.68 7.70
CA GLN A 79 -18.78 4.58 8.16
C GLN A 79 -18.73 4.01 9.57
N PHE A 80 -17.99 2.93 9.77
CA PHE A 80 -17.82 2.32 11.09
C PHE A 80 -16.50 2.76 11.74
N GLN A 81 -16.46 2.79 13.07
CA GLN A 81 -15.28 3.18 13.85
C GLN A 81 -14.00 2.43 13.45
N HIS A 82 -14.11 1.15 13.11
CA HIS A 82 -12.97 0.27 12.84
C HIS A 82 -12.71 0.03 11.36
N ASP A 83 -13.37 0.76 10.46
CA ASP A 83 -13.05 0.64 9.04
C ASP A 83 -11.69 1.29 8.74
N GLU A 84 -10.92 0.70 7.84
CA GLU A 84 -9.61 1.25 7.43
C GLU A 84 -9.73 2.68 6.86
N ALA A 85 -10.92 3.06 6.37
CA ALA A 85 -11.22 4.41 5.92
C ALA A 85 -11.38 5.43 7.07
N SER A 86 -11.80 5.01 8.27
CA SER A 86 -11.89 5.89 9.46
C SER A 86 -10.57 5.98 10.23
N ARG A 87 -9.62 5.06 9.99
CA ARG A 87 -8.25 5.11 10.53
C ARG A 87 -7.31 6.02 9.75
N ARG A 88 -7.70 6.51 8.58
CA ARG A 88 -6.92 7.52 7.87
C ARG A 88 -7.01 8.81 8.70
N PRO A 89 -5.89 9.35 9.22
CA PRO A 89 -5.91 10.72 9.72
C PRO A 89 -6.38 11.59 8.55
N GLY A 90 -7.24 12.59 8.87
CA GLY A 90 -7.77 13.53 7.89
C GLY A 90 -6.68 14.14 7.01
N PRO A 91 -7.05 14.75 5.87
CA PRO A 91 -6.08 15.27 4.92
C PRO A 91 -5.11 16.18 5.65
N LYS A 92 -3.84 15.77 5.74
CA LYS A 92 -2.77 16.69 6.08
C LYS A 92 -2.77 17.71 4.96
N GLU A 93 -2.91 18.98 5.35
CA GLU A 93 -2.84 20.14 4.48
C GLU A 93 -1.60 20.06 3.59
N SER A 94 -1.79 19.62 2.35
CA SER A 94 -0.98 20.02 1.22
C SER A 94 -1.88 20.90 0.37
N SER A 95 -1.63 22.20 0.49
CA SER A 95 -2.17 23.24 -0.36
C SER A 95 -2.03 22.87 -1.84
N THR A 96 -3.12 22.43 -2.45
CA THR A 96 -3.53 22.73 -3.83
C THR A 96 -4.93 22.19 -4.04
N ASN A 97 -5.89 23.10 -4.22
CA ASN A 97 -7.23 22.79 -4.68
C ASN A 97 -7.16 21.98 -5.98
N THR A 98 -7.53 20.72 -5.94
CA THR A 98 -8.21 20.10 -7.09
C THR A 98 -9.26 19.13 -6.57
N GLU A 99 -10.52 19.52 -6.72
CA GLU A 99 -11.68 18.67 -6.51
C GLU A 99 -11.57 17.45 -7.43
N VAL A 100 -11.30 16.28 -6.86
CA VAL A 100 -11.38 15.01 -7.59
C VAL A 100 -12.85 14.60 -7.65
N THR A 101 -13.55 15.19 -8.61
CA THR A 101 -14.79 14.62 -9.12
C THR A 101 -14.45 13.28 -9.77
N MET A 102 -14.94 12.21 -9.12
CA MET A 102 -15.02 10.86 -9.68
C MET A 102 -15.83 10.92 -10.96
N ASN A 103 -15.16 11.12 -12.11
CA ASN A 103 -15.57 10.83 -13.49
C ASN A 103 -14.78 11.66 -14.54
N LYS A 104 -13.50 12.00 -14.28
CA LYS A 104 -12.66 12.57 -15.33
C LYS A 104 -12.20 11.45 -16.27
N LYS A 105 -12.84 11.40 -17.44
CA LYS A 105 -12.48 10.57 -18.59
C LYS A 105 -10.98 10.77 -18.87
N ARG A 106 -10.15 9.81 -18.47
CA ARG A 106 -8.69 9.94 -18.53
C ARG A 106 -8.26 10.15 -19.97
N LYS A 107 -7.51 11.23 -20.22
CA LYS A 107 -6.90 11.53 -21.52
C LYS A 107 -5.84 10.46 -21.77
N ARG A 108 -6.03 9.64 -22.80
CA ARG A 108 -5.13 8.53 -23.15
C ARG A 108 -3.75 9.11 -23.46
N GLY A 109 -2.77 8.90 -22.57
CA GLY A 109 -1.36 9.25 -22.81
C GLY A 109 -0.62 10.00 -21.70
N GLU A 110 -1.25 10.38 -20.59
CA GLU A 110 -0.54 10.93 -19.44
C GLU A 110 -0.11 9.78 -18.52
N GLU A 111 1.21 9.58 -18.37
CA GLU A 111 1.77 8.61 -17.44
C GLU A 111 1.47 9.09 -15.99
N GLU A 112 0.82 8.23 -15.20
CA GLU A 112 0.48 8.51 -13.80
C GLU A 112 1.79 8.73 -13.01
N SER A 113 1.79 9.64 -12.02
CA SER A 113 2.98 9.88 -11.19
C SER A 113 3.34 8.65 -10.35
N ALA A 114 4.61 8.49 -9.95
CA ALA A 114 5.05 7.40 -9.08
C ALA A 114 4.22 7.30 -7.78
N GLU A 115 3.77 8.41 -7.22
CA GLU A 115 2.94 8.45 -6.00
C GLU A 115 1.54 7.88 -6.21
N GLU A 116 0.96 8.07 -7.40
CA GLU A 116 -0.34 7.50 -7.78
C GLU A 116 -0.26 5.99 -7.93
N TYR A 117 0.83 5.49 -8.54
CA TYR A 117 1.09 4.05 -8.62
C TYR A 117 1.27 3.42 -7.23
N VAL A 118 1.98 4.08 -6.29
CA VAL A 118 2.08 3.61 -4.90
C VAL A 118 0.70 3.54 -4.24
N SER A 119 -0.11 4.58 -4.41
CA SER A 119 -1.47 4.63 -3.86
C SER A 119 -2.35 3.51 -4.43
N ARG A 120 -2.22 3.23 -5.73
CA ARG A 120 -2.91 2.11 -6.39
C ARG A 120 -2.43 0.75 -5.88
N LEU A 121 -1.13 0.54 -5.68
CA LEU A 121 -0.60 -0.69 -5.09
C LEU A 121 -1.15 -0.93 -3.68
N SER A 122 -1.29 0.12 -2.87
CA SER A 122 -1.89 -0.01 -1.52
C SER A 122 -3.37 -0.42 -1.54
N THR A 123 -4.05 -0.17 -2.67
CA THR A 123 -5.46 -0.52 -2.87
C THR A 123 -5.62 -1.97 -3.33
N ILE A 124 -4.66 -2.51 -4.08
CA ILE A 124 -4.67 -3.89 -4.56
C ILE A 124 -4.33 -4.80 -3.38
N LYS A 125 -5.31 -5.58 -2.92
CA LYS A 125 -5.16 -6.56 -1.84
C LYS A 125 -5.55 -7.94 -2.34
N LEU A 126 -4.97 -8.97 -1.72
CA LEU A 126 -5.40 -10.35 -1.95
C LEU A 126 -6.86 -10.54 -1.52
N PRO A 127 -7.59 -11.49 -2.15
CA PRO A 127 -8.93 -11.83 -1.72
C PRO A 127 -8.99 -12.12 -0.21
N GLY A 128 -9.91 -11.48 0.49
CA GLY A 128 -10.09 -11.69 1.93
C GLY A 128 -10.68 -13.06 2.23
N ALA A 129 -10.23 -13.68 3.33
CA ALA A 129 -10.76 -14.98 3.77
C ALA A 129 -12.17 -14.88 4.39
N TRP A 130 -12.62 -13.67 4.76
CA TRP A 130 -13.92 -13.43 5.37
C TRP A 130 -14.81 -12.60 4.45
N ASP A 131 -16.07 -13.02 4.28
CA ASP A 131 -17.03 -12.28 3.45
C ASP A 131 -17.36 -10.87 3.96
N ARG A 132 -17.40 -10.72 5.30
CA ARG A 132 -17.65 -9.44 5.97
C ARG A 132 -16.89 -9.34 7.29
N PRO A 133 -16.39 -8.14 7.64
CA PRO A 133 -15.82 -7.90 8.96
C PRO A 133 -16.92 -7.89 10.03
N LEU A 134 -16.61 -8.41 11.22
CA LEU A 134 -17.44 -8.21 12.40
C LEU A 134 -17.04 -6.93 13.12
N ARG A 135 -17.99 -6.38 13.86
CA ARG A 135 -17.79 -5.18 14.68
C ARG A 135 -17.52 -5.58 16.13
N PRO A 136 -16.63 -4.89 16.84
CA PRO A 136 -16.45 -5.10 18.26
C PRO A 136 -17.70 -4.64 19.03
N SER A 137 -17.85 -5.14 20.26
CA SER A 137 -18.92 -4.68 21.16
C SER A 137 -18.78 -3.19 21.46
N GLY A 138 -19.91 -2.49 21.54
CA GLY A 138 -19.93 -1.04 21.80
C GLY A 138 -19.45 -0.16 20.64
N SER A 139 -19.24 -0.72 19.45
CA SER A 139 -18.86 0.05 18.25
C SER A 139 -19.91 1.12 17.93
N HIS A 140 -19.45 2.23 17.36
CA HIS A 140 -20.30 3.26 16.77
C HIS A 140 -20.19 3.30 15.25
N ALA A 141 -21.19 3.91 14.62
CA ALA A 141 -21.25 4.16 13.18
C ALA A 141 -21.79 5.56 12.89
N VAL A 142 -21.28 6.17 11.82
CA VAL A 142 -21.81 7.40 11.23
C VAL A 142 -22.59 7.01 9.98
N VAL A 143 -23.88 7.28 9.98
CA VAL A 143 -24.80 6.97 8.87
C VAL A 143 -25.06 8.25 8.10
N THR A 144 -24.60 8.34 6.87
CA THR A 144 -24.80 9.49 5.99
C THR A 144 -25.99 9.24 5.06
N PHE A 145 -26.96 10.14 5.10
CA PHE A 145 -28.15 10.09 4.24
C PHE A 145 -27.89 10.83 2.94
N VAL A 146 -28.68 10.52 1.91
CA VAL A 146 -28.63 11.22 0.62
C VAL A 146 -28.88 12.73 0.82
N ASP A 147 -29.82 13.08 1.70
CA ASP A 147 -30.26 14.44 1.93
C ASP A 147 -30.57 14.69 3.41
N ARG A 148 -30.49 15.96 3.83
CA ARG A 148 -30.79 16.39 5.20
C ARG A 148 -32.25 16.10 5.61
N PRO A 149 -33.27 16.35 4.77
CA PRO A 149 -34.65 15.99 5.10
C PRO A 149 -34.85 14.50 5.40
N SER A 150 -34.23 13.59 4.64
CA SER A 150 -34.24 12.14 4.95
C SER A 150 -33.68 11.82 6.33
N MET A 151 -32.58 12.48 6.73
CA MET A 151 -31.99 12.31 8.06
C MET A 151 -32.96 12.80 9.15
N GLU A 152 -33.52 14.00 8.99
CA GLU A 152 -34.45 14.59 9.95
C GLU A 152 -35.76 13.78 10.06
N ALA A 153 -36.27 13.28 8.94
CA ALA A 153 -37.44 12.39 8.88
C ALA A 153 -37.18 11.05 9.59
N SER A 154 -35.97 10.50 9.45
CA SER A 154 -35.51 9.31 10.17
C SER A 154 -35.47 9.53 11.68
N LEU A 155 -34.88 10.64 12.12
CA LEU A 155 -34.80 11.00 13.54
C LEU A 155 -36.20 11.27 14.12
N LYS A 156 -37.07 11.97 13.38
CA LYS A 156 -38.48 12.19 13.74
C LYS A 156 -39.26 10.89 13.82
N ALA A 157 -39.06 9.95 12.90
CA ALA A 157 -39.72 8.65 12.92
C ALA A 157 -39.31 7.80 14.13
N ILE A 158 -38.01 7.78 14.46
CA ILE A 158 -37.49 7.15 15.68
C ILE A 158 -38.15 7.79 16.92
N ASN A 159 -38.21 9.12 16.98
CA ASN A 159 -38.85 9.85 18.08
C ASN A 159 -40.36 9.64 18.17
N LYS A 160 -41.06 9.54 17.04
CA LYS A 160 -42.51 9.33 17.01
C LYS A 160 -42.88 7.92 17.45
N ARG A 161 -42.04 6.93 17.14
CA ARG A 161 -42.18 5.55 17.64
C ARG A 161 -42.16 5.48 19.16
N LYS A 162 -41.44 6.39 19.84
CA LYS A 162 -41.45 6.51 21.31
C LYS A 162 -42.85 6.71 21.90
N LYS A 163 -43.82 7.19 21.11
CA LYS A 163 -45.18 7.55 21.57
C LYS A 163 -46.28 6.56 21.15
N SER A 164 -46.02 5.67 20.20
CA SER A 164 -47.04 4.77 19.63
C SER A 164 -46.73 3.34 20.03
N SER A 165 -47.47 2.78 21.00
CA SER A 165 -47.23 1.44 21.55
C SER A 165 -47.57 0.27 20.59
N LYS A 166 -48.00 0.54 19.35
CA LYS A 166 -48.65 -0.45 18.48
C LYS A 166 -48.06 -0.63 17.07
N LYS A 167 -46.84 -0.17 16.73
CA LYS A 167 -46.36 -0.28 15.33
C LYS A 167 -44.99 -0.94 15.14
N THR A 168 -45.06 -2.10 14.47
CA THR A 168 -44.02 -2.86 13.78
C THR A 168 -42.70 -3.07 14.52
N THR A 169 -42.54 -4.26 15.09
CA THR A 169 -41.29 -4.75 15.65
C THR A 169 -40.16 -4.62 14.63
N ILE A 170 -39.11 -3.85 14.95
CA ILE A 170 -37.93 -3.73 14.09
C ILE A 170 -37.06 -4.95 14.36
N ILE A 171 -36.87 -5.78 13.34
CA ILE A 171 -36.06 -6.99 13.43
C ILE A 171 -34.80 -6.76 12.60
N TRP A 172 -33.64 -6.82 13.24
CA TRP A 172 -32.36 -6.52 12.62
C TRP A 172 -32.02 -7.55 11.54
N GLY A 173 -31.96 -7.11 10.28
CA GLY A 173 -31.59 -7.99 9.16
C GLY A 173 -32.67 -8.96 8.67
N HIS A 174 -33.91 -8.83 9.14
CA HIS A 174 -35.04 -9.62 8.62
C HIS A 174 -35.18 -9.48 7.10
N ASN A 175 -35.39 -10.59 6.38
CA ASN A 175 -35.50 -10.69 4.91
C ASN A 175 -34.22 -10.33 4.13
N LEU A 176 -33.08 -10.05 4.78
CA LEU A 176 -31.82 -9.83 4.06
C LEU A 176 -31.06 -11.13 3.75
N GLU A 177 -31.40 -12.22 4.43
CA GLU A 177 -30.78 -13.55 4.27
C GLU A 177 -31.54 -14.43 3.25
N GLU A 178 -32.86 -14.25 3.12
CA GLU A 178 -33.74 -15.07 2.25
C GLU A 178 -33.63 -14.76 0.75
N GLU A 179 -33.13 -13.60 0.33
CA GLU A 179 -32.85 -13.31 -1.09
C GLU A 179 -31.80 -14.27 -1.73
N THR A 180 -31.30 -15.26 -0.97
CA THR A 180 -30.33 -16.27 -1.43
C THR A 180 -30.90 -17.69 -1.63
N ALA A 181 -32.16 -17.95 -1.24
CA ALA A 181 -32.66 -19.33 -1.13
C ALA A 181 -33.44 -19.87 -2.35
N GLU A 182 -33.74 -19.05 -3.35
CA GLU A 182 -34.42 -19.50 -4.58
C GLU A 182 -33.65 -19.09 -5.84
N ASP A 183 -32.52 -19.75 -6.09
CA ASP A 183 -31.98 -19.89 -7.44
C ASP A 183 -32.04 -21.38 -7.80
N ASN A 184 -33.27 -21.88 -7.96
CA ASN A 184 -33.52 -23.15 -8.63
C ASN A 184 -32.95 -23.03 -10.04
N GLY A 185 -31.95 -23.84 -10.33
CA GLY A 185 -31.08 -23.70 -11.47
C GLY A 185 -31.82 -23.60 -12.80
N ASN A 186 -31.91 -22.37 -13.32
CA ASN A 186 -31.84 -22.12 -14.75
C ASN A 186 -31.66 -20.62 -15.01
N ASN A 187 -30.46 -20.18 -15.39
CA ASN A 187 -30.29 -19.22 -16.49
C ASN A 187 -28.83 -18.91 -16.79
N ASN A 188 -28.42 -19.32 -17.99
CA ASN A 188 -27.39 -18.66 -18.77
C ASN A 188 -27.76 -17.18 -18.94
N ASN A 189 -27.11 -16.28 -18.22
CA ASN A 189 -26.98 -14.86 -18.60
C ASN A 189 -25.82 -14.21 -17.82
N ASN A 190 -24.68 -14.08 -18.49
CA ASN A 190 -23.43 -13.49 -17.98
C ASN A 190 -23.46 -11.97 -17.81
N ASN A 191 -24.57 -11.38 -17.34
CA ASN A 191 -24.66 -9.95 -17.04
C ASN A 191 -25.77 -9.66 -16.02
N LYS A 192 -25.56 -10.11 -14.80
CA LYS A 192 -26.20 -9.53 -13.61
C LYS A 192 -25.24 -9.80 -12.46
N SER A 193 -24.59 -8.75 -11.95
CA SER A 193 -23.97 -8.80 -10.63
C SER A 193 -25.05 -9.28 -9.66
N SER A 194 -24.99 -10.56 -9.27
CA SER A 194 -26.01 -11.14 -8.40
C SER A 194 -26.12 -10.22 -7.20
N LYS A 195 -27.34 -9.76 -6.94
CA LYS A 195 -27.66 -8.95 -5.77
C LYS A 195 -27.47 -9.89 -4.58
N LYS A 196 -26.21 -10.03 -4.16
CA LYS A 196 -25.78 -11.06 -3.23
C LYS A 196 -26.36 -10.69 -1.87
N GLY A 197 -27.46 -11.37 -1.51
CA GLY A 197 -28.04 -11.28 -0.18
C GLY A 197 -26.97 -11.52 0.89
N LEU A 198 -27.23 -11.05 2.11
CA LEU A 198 -26.25 -11.20 3.18
C LEU A 198 -26.10 -12.69 3.51
N CYS A 199 -24.88 -13.21 3.46
CA CYS A 199 -24.63 -14.58 3.86
C CYS A 199 -25.01 -14.76 5.34
N PRO A 200 -25.78 -15.81 5.68
CA PRO A 200 -26.21 -16.05 7.05
C PRO A 200 -25.02 -16.25 7.99
N LEU A 201 -25.21 -15.89 9.27
CA LEU A 201 -24.20 -16.09 10.31
C LEU A 201 -24.18 -17.55 10.82
N GLY A 202 -23.29 -17.84 11.78
CA GLY A 202 -23.16 -19.15 12.40
C GLY A 202 -22.28 -20.11 11.59
N SER A 203 -22.71 -21.37 11.45
CA SER A 203 -21.97 -22.41 10.72
C SER A 203 -21.76 -22.05 9.24
N ALA A 204 -22.76 -21.45 8.60
CA ALA A 204 -22.67 -21.00 7.21
C ALA A 204 -21.51 -20.03 6.97
N ARG A 205 -21.27 -19.11 7.91
CA ARG A 205 -20.14 -18.17 7.86
C ARG A 205 -18.79 -18.89 7.90
N TYR A 206 -18.63 -19.89 8.77
CA TYR A 206 -17.38 -20.62 8.89
C TYR A 206 -17.12 -21.54 7.69
N ASN A 207 -18.18 -22.19 7.17
CA ASN A 207 -18.09 -22.97 5.94
C ASN A 207 -17.64 -22.09 4.78
N ARG A 208 -18.19 -20.87 4.68
CA ARG A 208 -17.82 -19.94 3.63
C ARG A 208 -16.41 -19.37 3.82
N HIS A 209 -15.98 -19.10 5.05
CA HIS A 209 -14.59 -18.78 5.34
C HIS A 209 -13.64 -19.91 4.92
N ALA A 210 -14.01 -21.17 5.15
CA ALA A 210 -13.21 -22.32 4.69
C ALA A 210 -13.08 -22.35 3.16
N GLN A 211 -14.15 -22.01 2.42
CA GLN A 211 -14.11 -21.87 0.97
C GLN A 211 -13.24 -20.68 0.53
N LEU A 212 -13.40 -19.51 1.15
CA LEU A 212 -12.63 -18.30 0.82
C LEU A 212 -11.15 -18.38 1.20
N ARG A 213 -10.79 -19.21 2.19
CA ARG A 213 -9.40 -19.49 2.54
C ARG A 213 -8.63 -20.12 1.38
N TYR A 214 -9.33 -20.82 0.49
CA TYR A 214 -8.78 -21.44 -0.71
C TYR A 214 -9.46 -20.84 -1.96
N PRO A 215 -9.13 -19.59 -2.32
CA PRO A 215 -9.73 -18.93 -3.47
C PRO A 215 -9.34 -19.66 -4.76
N SER A 216 -10.11 -19.43 -5.83
CA SER A 216 -9.80 -20.03 -7.11
C SER A 216 -8.45 -19.54 -7.65
N ARG A 217 -7.72 -20.41 -8.35
CA ARG A 217 -6.42 -20.06 -8.96
C ARG A 217 -6.53 -18.84 -9.88
N SER A 218 -7.66 -18.70 -10.59
CA SER A 218 -7.88 -17.60 -11.53
C SER A 218 -8.05 -16.25 -10.82
N GLU A 219 -8.74 -16.19 -9.69
CA GLU A 219 -8.87 -14.96 -8.88
C GLU A 219 -7.53 -14.54 -8.26
N LEU A 220 -6.78 -15.50 -7.72
CA LEU A 220 -5.45 -15.24 -7.18
C LEU A 220 -4.52 -14.67 -8.27
N LEU A 221 -4.46 -15.35 -9.43
CA LEU A 221 -3.62 -14.93 -10.55
C LEU A 221 -4.00 -13.53 -11.06
N LYS A 222 -5.30 -13.20 -11.13
CA LYS A 222 -5.74 -11.86 -11.49
C LYS A 222 -5.19 -10.80 -10.53
N SER A 223 -5.32 -11.02 -9.22
CA SER A 223 -4.82 -10.06 -8.21
C SER A 223 -3.29 -9.89 -8.25
N VAL A 224 -2.55 -10.98 -8.44
CA VAL A 224 -1.09 -10.97 -8.55
C VAL A 224 -0.64 -10.28 -9.84
N ASN A 225 -1.25 -10.62 -10.97
CA ASN A 225 -0.92 -10.00 -12.25
C ASN A 225 -1.23 -8.50 -12.24
N GLU A 226 -2.34 -8.09 -11.64
CA GLU A 226 -2.66 -6.67 -11.47
C GLU A 226 -1.59 -5.97 -10.64
N TYR A 227 -1.24 -6.53 -9.47
CA TYR A 227 -0.18 -5.99 -8.61
C TYR A 227 1.16 -5.87 -9.35
N MET A 228 1.61 -6.95 -9.99
CA MET A 228 2.89 -6.96 -10.73
C MET A 228 2.87 -5.97 -11.89
N SER A 229 1.75 -5.83 -12.60
CA SER A 229 1.63 -4.87 -13.70
C SER A 229 1.73 -3.41 -13.24
N VAL A 230 1.21 -3.09 -12.06
CA VAL A 230 1.32 -1.75 -11.47
C VAL A 230 2.72 -1.54 -10.90
N LEU A 231 3.33 -2.57 -10.32
CA LEU A 231 4.70 -2.51 -9.80
C LEU A 231 5.71 -2.25 -10.93
N SER A 232 5.61 -2.95 -12.06
CA SER A 232 6.50 -2.69 -13.20
C SER A 232 6.37 -1.25 -13.71
N LYS A 233 5.16 -0.70 -13.77
CA LYS A 233 4.93 0.71 -14.14
C LYS A 233 5.50 1.69 -13.12
N LEU A 234 5.41 1.37 -11.83
CA LEU A 234 6.03 2.16 -10.77
C LEU A 234 7.55 2.20 -10.93
N GLU A 235 8.16 1.04 -11.20
CA GLU A 235 9.61 0.94 -11.42
C GLU A 235 10.03 1.73 -12.66
N GLU A 236 9.30 1.59 -13.77
CA GLU A 236 9.52 2.37 -14.99
C GLU A 236 9.39 3.88 -14.74
N ALA A 237 8.34 4.33 -14.05
CA ALA A 237 8.13 5.74 -13.73
C ALA A 237 9.26 6.30 -12.87
N ARG A 238 9.72 5.56 -11.84
CA ARG A 238 10.88 5.95 -11.02
C ARG A 238 12.17 6.00 -11.83
N GLU A 239 12.38 5.05 -12.74
CA GLU A 239 13.54 5.05 -13.62
C GLU A 239 13.51 6.25 -14.59
N GLN A 240 12.34 6.58 -15.15
CA GLN A 240 12.17 7.77 -15.97
C GLN A 240 12.41 9.06 -15.19
N GLU A 241 11.87 9.18 -13.97
CA GLU A 241 12.11 10.34 -13.10
C GLU A 241 13.60 10.48 -12.74
N ALA A 242 14.28 9.37 -12.44
CA ALA A 242 15.73 9.39 -12.18
C ALA A 242 16.52 9.84 -13.42
N ARG A 243 16.16 9.34 -14.62
CA ARG A 243 16.77 9.78 -15.89
C ARG A 243 16.53 11.25 -16.16
N ARG A 244 15.30 11.73 -15.94
CA ARG A 244 14.96 13.16 -16.08
C ARG A 244 15.76 14.01 -15.12
N ARG A 245 15.84 13.62 -13.83
CA ARG A 245 16.64 14.31 -12.80
C ARG A 245 18.13 14.35 -13.17
N GLY A 246 18.68 13.26 -13.69
CA GLY A 246 20.08 13.23 -14.16
C GLY A 246 20.35 14.11 -15.39
N ASN A 247 19.32 14.43 -16.18
CA ASN A 247 19.42 15.28 -17.37
C ASN A 247 19.08 16.76 -17.08
N VAL A 248 18.70 17.12 -15.86
CA VAL A 248 18.50 18.52 -15.49
C VAL A 248 19.87 19.19 -15.42
N VAL A 249 20.02 20.28 -16.18
CA VAL A 249 21.21 21.13 -16.17
C VAL A 249 21.11 22.04 -14.95
N ASP A 250 22.15 22.05 -14.13
CA ASP A 250 22.22 22.90 -12.94
C ASP A 250 22.35 24.39 -13.32
N GLU A 251 22.19 25.30 -12.34
CA GLU A 251 22.26 26.77 -12.55
C GLU A 251 23.59 27.23 -13.18
N ASP A 252 24.67 26.47 -12.99
CA ASP A 252 26.00 26.70 -13.57
C ASP A 252 26.19 26.08 -14.98
N GLY A 253 25.15 25.49 -15.57
CA GLY A 253 25.19 24.93 -16.94
C GLY A 253 25.79 23.53 -17.06
N PHE A 254 26.05 22.83 -15.95
CA PHE A 254 26.60 21.47 -15.95
C PHE A 254 25.51 20.40 -15.77
N ILE A 255 25.71 19.24 -16.39
CA ILE A 255 24.85 18.06 -16.23
C ILE A 255 25.50 17.14 -15.20
N THR A 256 24.79 16.86 -14.11
CA THR A 256 25.28 15.95 -13.07
C THR A 256 25.26 14.50 -13.58
N VAL A 257 26.45 13.91 -13.78
CA VAL A 257 26.60 12.49 -14.15
C VAL A 257 26.22 11.62 -12.95
N THR A 258 24.95 11.21 -12.90
CA THR A 258 24.49 10.21 -11.94
C THR A 258 24.79 8.81 -12.45
N ARG A 259 25.31 7.94 -11.58
CA ARG A 259 25.38 6.51 -11.89
C ARG A 259 23.95 6.00 -11.93
N GLY A 260 23.50 5.57 -13.10
CA GLY A 260 22.17 4.97 -13.26
C GLY A 260 21.97 3.76 -12.33
N PRO A 261 20.71 3.37 -12.07
CA PRO A 261 20.42 2.21 -11.24
C PRO A 261 21.03 0.95 -11.88
N LYS A 262 21.96 0.30 -11.17
CA LYS A 262 22.61 -0.93 -11.60
C LYS A 262 21.58 -2.04 -11.68
N ARG A 263 21.33 -2.60 -12.87
CA ARG A 263 20.56 -3.84 -12.98
C ARG A 263 21.47 -4.99 -12.58
N ALA A 264 20.92 -6.11 -12.08
CA ALA A 264 21.73 -7.27 -11.70
C ALA A 264 22.61 -7.82 -12.86
N VAL A 265 22.22 -7.54 -14.11
CA VAL A 265 22.98 -7.86 -15.33
C VAL A 265 24.24 -7.00 -15.48
N ASP A 266 24.25 -5.79 -14.92
CA ASP A 266 25.39 -4.87 -15.04
C ASP A 266 26.54 -5.24 -14.08
N ALA A 267 26.27 -6.00 -13.02
CA ALA A 267 27.30 -6.46 -12.08
C ALA A 267 28.32 -7.40 -12.76
N GLY A 268 27.89 -8.25 -13.70
CA GLY A 268 28.81 -9.09 -14.49
C GLY A 268 29.64 -8.30 -15.50
N ARG A 269 29.10 -7.18 -16.02
CA ARG A 269 29.85 -6.28 -16.91
C ARG A 269 30.88 -5.44 -16.17
N GLU A 270 30.78 -5.27 -14.86
CA GLU A 270 31.77 -4.50 -14.08
C GLU A 270 33.13 -5.20 -14.05
N GLU A 271 33.16 -6.54 -13.98
CA GLU A 271 34.40 -7.30 -14.05
C GLU A 271 35.05 -7.17 -15.45
N GLU A 272 34.27 -7.36 -16.51
CA GLU A 272 34.73 -7.20 -17.89
C GLU A 272 35.19 -5.77 -18.19
N MET A 273 34.46 -4.76 -17.71
CA MET A 273 34.80 -3.35 -17.85
C MET A 273 36.08 -3.01 -17.07
N HIS A 274 36.25 -3.53 -15.86
CA HIS A 274 37.45 -3.32 -15.07
C HIS A 274 38.67 -3.97 -15.74
N GLU A 275 38.51 -5.14 -16.34
CA GLU A 275 39.55 -5.81 -17.10
C GLU A 275 39.93 -5.03 -18.37
N LEU A 276 38.94 -4.51 -19.12
CA LEU A 276 39.18 -3.67 -20.28
C LEU A 276 39.84 -2.34 -19.92
N VAL A 277 39.45 -1.73 -18.80
CA VAL A 277 40.08 -0.51 -18.26
C VAL A 277 41.52 -0.79 -17.82
N ALA A 278 41.78 -1.92 -17.18
CA ALA A 278 43.14 -2.34 -16.84
C ALA A 278 43.99 -2.52 -18.10
N ARG A 279 43.45 -3.18 -19.13
CA ARG A 279 44.12 -3.38 -20.42
C ARG A 279 44.36 -2.08 -21.19
N GLN A 280 43.42 -1.13 -21.12
CA GLN A 280 43.62 0.21 -21.68
C GLN A 280 44.65 1.01 -20.89
N ARG A 281 44.68 0.89 -19.56
CA ARG A 281 45.71 1.50 -18.71
C ARG A 281 47.09 0.98 -19.03
N GLU A 282 47.22 -0.31 -19.30
CA GLU A 282 48.48 -0.90 -19.76
C GLU A 282 48.91 -0.36 -21.12
N LYS A 283 47.97 -0.23 -22.06
CA LYS A 283 48.22 0.39 -23.37
C LYS A 283 48.51 1.89 -23.29
N SER A 284 48.01 2.57 -22.26
CA SER A 284 48.23 4.00 -22.01
C SER A 284 49.47 4.28 -21.14
N LYS A 285 50.20 3.25 -20.69
CA LYS A 285 51.58 3.43 -20.24
C LYS A 285 52.34 3.88 -21.49
N GLY A 286 52.67 5.18 -21.55
CA GLY A 286 53.11 5.85 -22.77
C GLY A 286 54.35 5.22 -23.41
N LEU A 287 54.65 5.64 -24.65
CA LEU A 287 55.84 5.20 -25.38
C LEU A 287 57.09 5.42 -24.52
N GLU A 288 57.72 4.33 -24.10
CA GLU A 288 59.06 4.36 -23.54
C GLU A 288 60.05 4.73 -24.65
N ASP A 289 61.07 5.52 -24.32
CA ASP A 289 62.18 5.96 -25.18
C ASP A 289 61.87 7.04 -26.23
N PHE A 290 60.70 7.67 -26.18
CA PHE A 290 60.39 8.77 -27.10
C PHE A 290 61.13 10.06 -26.75
N TYR A 291 61.31 10.36 -25.46
CA TYR A 291 61.89 11.63 -25.04
C TYR A 291 63.38 11.54 -24.70
N ARG A 292 64.14 12.56 -25.10
CA ARG A 292 65.59 12.67 -24.84
C ARG A 292 65.96 12.67 -23.35
N PHE A 293 65.01 12.99 -22.45
CA PHE A 293 65.24 12.91 -21.00
C PHE A 293 65.15 11.46 -20.50
N GLN A 294 64.22 10.65 -21.02
CA GLN A 294 64.11 9.21 -20.72
C GLN A 294 65.39 8.47 -21.13
N MET A 295 65.93 8.81 -22.32
CA MET A 295 67.20 8.25 -22.80
C MET A 295 68.41 8.68 -21.96
N ARG A 296 68.40 9.91 -21.41
CA ARG A 296 69.44 10.38 -20.49
C ARG A 296 69.35 9.67 -19.14
N GLU A 297 68.15 9.46 -18.64
CA GLU A 297 67.89 8.75 -17.39
C GLU A 297 68.31 7.28 -17.49
N LYS A 298 67.89 6.55 -18.55
CA LYS A 298 68.35 5.17 -18.82
C LYS A 298 69.86 5.04 -19.00
N ARG A 299 70.56 6.09 -19.49
CA ARG A 299 72.03 6.09 -19.55
C ARG A 299 72.65 6.28 -18.16
N LYS A 300 72.08 7.17 -17.35
CA LYS A 300 72.53 7.42 -15.97
C LYS A 300 72.32 6.18 -15.09
N GLU A 301 71.19 5.51 -15.24
CA GLU A 301 70.88 4.27 -14.54
C GLU A 301 71.86 3.15 -14.93
N ARG A 302 72.10 2.92 -16.23
CA ARG A 302 73.11 1.96 -16.69
C ARG A 302 74.51 2.26 -16.18
N GLN A 303 74.91 3.54 -16.13
CA GLN A 303 76.18 3.94 -15.52
C GLN A 303 76.22 3.63 -14.02
N GLY A 304 75.13 3.89 -13.30
CA GLY A 304 74.99 3.55 -11.88
C GLY A 304 75.06 2.04 -11.61
N GLU A 305 74.41 1.22 -12.44
CA GLU A 305 74.50 -0.24 -12.33
C GLU A 305 75.92 -0.76 -12.55
N LEU A 306 76.66 -0.20 -13.52
CA LEU A 306 78.06 -0.56 -13.75
C LEU A 306 78.96 -0.19 -12.57
N LEU A 307 78.76 1.00 -11.99
CA LEU A 307 79.44 1.42 -10.76
C LEU A 307 79.15 0.46 -9.61
N ARG A 308 77.87 0.11 -9.41
CA ARG A 308 77.46 -0.83 -8.36
C ARG A 308 78.06 -2.22 -8.56
N ARG A 309 78.04 -2.76 -9.78
CA ARG A 309 78.67 -4.05 -10.11
C ARG A 309 80.19 -4.00 -9.90
N PHE A 310 80.83 -2.89 -10.23
CA PHE A 310 82.27 -2.71 -10.02
C PHE A 310 82.63 -2.66 -8.53
N GLU A 311 81.83 -2.00 -7.70
CA GLU A 311 82.01 -2.02 -6.23
C GLU A 311 81.81 -3.42 -5.65
N GLU A 312 80.81 -4.16 -6.12
CA GLU A 312 80.57 -5.55 -5.73
C GLU A 312 81.76 -6.46 -6.12
N ASP A 313 82.32 -6.30 -7.32
CA ASP A 313 83.49 -7.06 -7.76
C ASP A 313 84.77 -6.62 -7.02
N LYS A 314 84.96 -5.34 -6.74
CA LYS A 314 86.06 -4.86 -5.91
C LYS A 314 85.98 -5.44 -4.50
N ARG A 315 84.79 -5.48 -3.90
CA ARG A 315 84.53 -6.11 -2.61
C ARG A 315 84.82 -7.61 -2.66
N ARG A 316 84.42 -8.31 -3.72
CA ARG A 316 84.71 -9.73 -3.95
C ARG A 316 86.22 -10.00 -4.07
N VAL A 317 86.96 -9.12 -4.74
CA VAL A 317 88.43 -9.22 -4.86
C VAL A 317 89.11 -8.91 -3.53
N GLU A 318 88.66 -7.91 -2.77
CA GLU A 318 89.18 -7.62 -1.43
C GLU A 318 88.96 -8.79 -0.47
N GLU A 319 87.81 -9.44 -0.53
CA GLU A 319 87.53 -10.66 0.23
C GLU A 319 88.48 -11.80 -0.17
N MET A 320 88.73 -11.99 -1.48
CA MET A 320 89.74 -12.97 -1.95
C MET A 320 91.17 -12.61 -1.52
N LYS A 321 91.54 -11.33 -1.49
CA LYS A 321 92.84 -10.86 -0.99
C LYS A 321 92.98 -11.08 0.52
N ARG A 322 91.93 -10.83 1.31
CA ARG A 322 91.92 -11.15 2.75
C ARG A 322 92.04 -12.65 2.99
N ARG A 323 91.42 -13.48 2.15
CA ARG A 323 91.54 -14.94 2.20
C ARG A 323 92.93 -15.47 1.82
N ARG A 324 93.72 -14.71 1.04
CA ARG A 324 95.09 -15.08 0.63
C ARG A 324 96.19 -14.65 1.59
N GLY A 325 95.86 -13.95 2.69
CA GLY A 325 96.83 -13.54 3.71
C GLY A 325 97.77 -12.41 3.23
N ARG A 326 98.02 -11.40 4.07
CA ARG A 326 99.07 -10.40 3.79
C ARG A 326 100.42 -11.10 3.94
N VAL A 327 101.19 -11.17 2.86
CA VAL A 327 102.61 -11.56 2.94
C VAL A 327 103.34 -10.40 3.61
N ILE A 328 103.78 -10.62 4.84
CA ILE A 328 104.71 -9.75 5.55
C ILE A 328 106.11 -10.14 5.03
N PRO A 329 106.90 -9.21 4.45
CA PRO A 329 108.29 -9.51 4.12
C PRO A 329 109.12 -9.49 5.41
N GLU A 330 109.83 -10.57 5.70
CA GLU A 330 110.88 -10.59 6.73
C GLU A 330 112.20 -10.04 6.16
N GLU A 331 112.92 -9.28 6.99
CA GLU A 331 114.31 -8.80 6.77
C GLU A 331 115.34 -9.93 6.82
#